data_AF-A0A1C2BSD2-F1
#
_entry.id   AF-A0A1C2BSD2-F1
#
_cell.length_a   1.000
_cell.length_b   1.000
_cell.length_c   1.000
_cell.angle_alpha   90.00
_cell.angle_beta   90.00
_cell.angle_gamma   90.00
#
_symmetry.space_group_name_H-M   'P 1'
#
loop_
_entity.id
_entity.type
_entity.pdbx_description
1 polymer ?
#
loop_
_entity_poly.entity_id
_entity_poly.type
_entity_poly.pdbx_seq_one_letter_code
_entity_poly.pdbx_strand_id
1 'polypeptide(L)' 'MAQGELATRTGLSRNTISAIENGKSVSTEALFAVLAHLNLLHLLAEPVNGQLAELDKRQQRKVRKPKAELSNDF' A
#
# COMPACT_ATOMS: atom_id res chain seq x y z
N MET A 1 10.78 -23.36 2.64
CA MET A 1 12.02 -22.64 2.24
C MET A 1 12.63 -22.05 3.49
N ALA A 2 13.93 -22.22 3.70
CA ALA A 2 14.61 -21.64 4.87
C ALA A 2 14.85 -20.13 4.67
N GLN A 3 14.94 -19.35 5.75
CA GLN A 3 15.20 -17.90 5.67
C GLN A 3 16.47 -17.57 4.86
N GLY A 4 17.54 -18.36 5.03
CA GLY A 4 18.79 -18.15 4.29
C GLY A 4 18.65 -18.41 2.79
N GLU A 5 17.85 -19.40 2.42
CA GLU A 5 17.56 -19.69 1.01
C GLU A 5 16.74 -18.57 0.37
N LEU A 6 15.71 -18.08 1.07
CA LEU A 6 14.90 -16.96 0.60
C LEU A 6 15.71 -15.67 0.49
N ALA A 7 16.59 -15.40 1.47
CA ALA A 7 17.50 -14.26 1.46
C ALA A 7 18.38 -14.27 0.19
N THR A 8 19.01 -15.41 -0.12
CA THR A 8 19.83 -15.56 -1.33
C THR A 8 19.01 -15.35 -2.60
N ARG A 9 17.81 -15.92 -2.69
CA ARG A 9 16.96 -15.82 -3.90
C ARG A 9 16.40 -14.41 -4.14
N THR A 10 16.30 -13.60 -3.09
CA THR A 10 15.76 -12.23 -3.16
C THR A 10 16.85 -11.16 -3.12
N GLY A 11 18.13 -11.54 -2.97
CA GLY A 11 19.24 -10.60 -2.82
C GLY A 11 19.20 -9.82 -1.51
N LEU A 12 18.53 -10.34 -0.47
CA LEU A 12 18.36 -9.69 0.82
C LEU A 12 19.20 -10.35 1.91
N SER A 13 19.32 -9.69 3.06
CA SER A 13 19.93 -10.29 4.24
C SER A 13 18.95 -11.23 4.96
N ARG A 14 19.47 -12.27 5.63
CA ARG A 14 18.65 -13.14 6.49
C ARG A 14 17.91 -12.34 7.58
N ASN A 15 18.53 -11.28 8.11
CA ASN A 15 17.92 -10.40 9.09
C ASN A 15 16.71 -9.65 8.51
N THR A 16 16.78 -9.24 7.25
CA THR A 16 15.67 -8.59 6.54
C THR A 16 14.50 -9.57 6.39
N ILE A 17 14.76 -10.81 5.98
CA ILE A 17 13.72 -11.85 5.91
C ILE A 17 13.09 -12.09 7.29
N SER A 18 13.91 -12.21 8.34
CA SER A 18 13.42 -12.35 9.71
C SER A 18 12.58 -11.15 10.15
N ALA A 19 12.98 -9.92 9.80
CA ALA A 19 12.19 -8.73 10.11
C ALA A 19 10.81 -8.77 9.44
N ILE A 20 10.74 -9.16 8.16
CA ILE A 20 9.48 -9.34 7.42
C ILE A 20 8.59 -10.38 8.10
N GLU A 21 9.11 -11.56 8.43
CA GLU A 21 8.35 -12.64 9.09
C GLU A 21 7.81 -12.23 10.47
N ASN A 22 8.52 -11.37 11.19
CA ASN A 22 8.11 -10.86 12.49
C ASN A 22 7.29 -9.56 12.41
N GLY A 23 6.89 -9.13 11.21
CA GLY A 23 6.11 -7.90 11.02
C GLY A 23 6.84 -6.61 11.42
N LYS A 24 8.17 -6.63 11.45
CA LYS A 24 8.99 -5.44 11.72
C LYS A 24 9.10 -4.57 10.48
N SER A 25 9.37 -3.28 10.70
CA SER A 25 9.57 -2.33 9.61
C SER A 25 10.77 -2.73 8.74
N VAL A 26 10.56 -2.69 7.42
CA VAL A 26 11.57 -2.89 6.38
C VAL A 26 11.33 -1.91 5.24
N SER A 27 12.29 -1.76 4.32
CA SER A 27 12.06 -0.97 3.11
C SER A 27 10.96 -1.61 2.25
N THR A 28 10.19 -0.75 1.57
CA THR A 28 9.16 -1.20 0.63
C THR A 28 9.76 -2.07 -0.47
N GLU A 29 10.94 -1.70 -0.98
CA GLU A 29 11.66 -2.49 -2.00
C GLU A 29 11.95 -3.91 -1.51
N ALA A 30 12.45 -4.08 -0.29
CA ALA A 30 12.72 -5.40 0.27
C ALA A 30 11.45 -6.24 0.43
N LEU A 31 10.36 -5.62 0.90
CA LEU A 31 9.06 -6.29 1.00
C LEU A 31 8.56 -6.73 -0.38
N PHE A 32 8.62 -5.86 -1.39
CA PHE A 32 8.19 -6.17 -2.74
C PHE A 32 9.04 -7.24 -3.41
N ALA A 33 10.37 -7.25 -3.18
CA ALA A 33 11.24 -8.31 -3.69
C ALA A 33 10.83 -9.70 -3.16
N VAL A 34 10.51 -9.81 -1.86
CA VAL A 34 10.03 -11.05 -1.26
C VAL A 34 8.65 -11.44 -1.79
N LEU A 35 7.70 -10.49 -1.85
CA LEU A 35 6.36 -10.76 -2.35
C LEU A 35 6.37 -11.17 -3.83
N ALA A 36 7.22 -10.55 -4.65
CA ALA A 36 7.40 -10.92 -6.05
C ALA A 36 7.95 -12.34 -6.19
N HIS A 37 9.00 -12.67 -5.42
CA HIS A 37 9.60 -14.01 -5.43
C HIS A 37 8.60 -15.11 -5.05
N LEU A 38 7.69 -14.82 -4.11
CA LEU A 38 6.66 -15.74 -3.66
C LEU A 38 5.37 -15.68 -4.50
N ASN A 39 5.34 -14.85 -5.56
CA ASN A 39 4.16 -14.60 -6.39
C ASN A 39 2.92 -14.10 -5.60
N LEU A 40 3.14 -13.29 -4.57
CA LEU A 40 2.12 -12.78 -3.64
C LEU A 40 1.71 -11.32 -3.91
N LEU A 41 2.26 -10.67 -4.93
CA LEU A 41 1.94 -9.28 -5.27
C LEU A 41 0.43 -9.06 -5.53
N HIS A 42 -0.26 -10.09 -6.02
CA HIS A 42 -1.70 -10.05 -6.26
C HIS A 42 -2.52 -9.75 -4.99
N LEU A 43 -2.01 -10.08 -3.80
CA LEU A 43 -2.66 -9.77 -2.52
C LEU A 43 -2.74 -8.27 -2.23
N LEU A 44 -1.90 -7.46 -2.89
CA LEU A 44 -1.91 -6.01 -2.73
C LEU A 44 -2.98 -5.33 -3.60
N ALA A 45 -3.53 -6.00 -4.60
CA ALA A 45 -4.47 -5.39 -5.55
C ALA A 45 -5.69 -4.82 -4.82
N GLU A 46 -6.32 -5.61 -3.96
CA GLU A 46 -7.54 -5.18 -3.29
C GLU A 46 -7.32 -4.08 -2.24
N PRO A 47 -6.32 -4.19 -1.33
CA PRO A 47 -5.99 -3.11 -0.41
C PRO A 47 -5.67 -1.79 -1.14
N VAL A 48 -4.94 -1.85 -2.26
CA VAL A 48 -4.59 -0.67 -3.06
C VAL A 48 -5.85 -0.07 -3.70
N ASN A 49 -6.71 -0.88 -4.30
CA ASN A 49 -7.96 -0.41 -4.89
C ASN A 49 -8.87 0.23 -3.84
N GLY A 50 -9.00 -0.38 -2.67
CA GLY A 50 -9.76 0.19 -1.55
C GLY A 50 -9.22 1.55 -1.11
N GLN A 51 -7.90 1.69 -0.96
CA GLN A 51 -7.30 2.98 -0.61
C GLN A 51 -7.48 4.03 -1.71
N LEU A 52 -7.37 3.63 -2.98
CA LEU A 52 -7.58 4.53 -4.11
C LEU A 52 -9.02 5.06 -4.14
N ALA A 53 -10.01 4.19 -3.96
CA ALA A 53 -11.41 4.59 -3.90
C ALA A 53 -11.71 5.57 -2.75
N GLU A 54 -11.05 5.40 -1.59
CA GLU A 54 -11.17 6.34 -0.48
C GLU A 54 -10.52 7.71 -0.78
N LEU A 55 -9.40 7.72 -1.51
CA LEU A 55 -8.79 8.97 -1.97
C LEU A 55 -9.72 9.73 -2.94
N ASP A 56 -10.34 9.02 -3.89
CA ASP A 56 -11.28 9.62 -4.84
C ASP A 56 -12.49 10.25 -4.13
N LYS A 57 -13.08 9.54 -3.16
CA LYS A 57 -14.18 10.08 -2.33
C LYS A 57 -13.77 11.35 -1.58
N ARG A 58 -12.54 11.40 -1.05
CA ARG A 58 -12.01 12.59 -0.36
C ARG A 58 -11.82 13.77 -1.31
N GLN A 59 -11.33 13.53 -2.52
CA GLN A 59 -11.17 14.57 -3.54
C GLN A 59 -12.53 15.13 -3.98
N GLN A 60 -13.52 14.27 -4.24
CA GLN A 60 -14.87 14.69 -4.61
C GLN A 60 -15.54 15.58 -3.55
N ARG A 61 -15.32 15.30 -2.26
CA ARG A 61 -15.81 16.16 -1.16
C ARG A 61 -15.17 17.54 -1.15
N LYS A 62 -13.89 17.68 -1.53
CA LYS A 62 -13.24 19.00 -1.62
C LYS A 62 -13.81 19.86 -2.75
N VAL A 63 -14.26 19.24 -3.85
CA VAL A 63 -14.83 19.95 -5.00
C VAL A 63 -16.27 20.43 -4.74
N ARG A 64 -17.03 19.72 -3.90
CA ARG A 64 -18.45 20.04 -3.63
C ARG A 64 -18.64 20.96 -2.42
N LYS A 65 -18.49 22.26 -2.65
CA LYS A 65 -19.31 23.29 -1.97
C LYS A 65 -19.72 24.34 -3.00
N PRO A 66 -20.94 24.27 -3.56
CA PRO A 66 -21.50 25.44 -4.23
C PRO A 66 -21.61 26.56 -3.20
N LYS A 67 -21.18 27.77 -3.55
CA LYS A 67 -21.43 28.97 -2.75
C LYS A 67 -22.94 29.09 -2.59
N ALA A 68 -23.42 29.30 -1.35
CA ALA A 68 -24.83 29.56 -1.11
C ALA A 68 -25.24 30.78 -1.94
N GLU A 69 -26.22 30.61 -2.83
CA GLU A 69 -26.85 31.74 -3.52
C GLU A 69 -27.59 32.57 -2.45
N LEU A 70 -27.24 33.85 -2.36
CA LEU A 70 -27.92 34.79 -1.48
C LEU A 70 -29.36 34.95 -1.98
N SER A 71 -30.33 34.76 -1.09
CA SER A 71 -31.75 35.00 -1.40
C SER A 71 -31.93 36.45 -1.80
N ASN A 72 -32.49 36.69 -2.98
CA ASN A 72 -32.74 38.01 -3.52
C ASN A 72 -34.19 38.44 -3.21
N ASP A 73 -34.60 38.28 -1.95
CA ASP A 73 -35.86 38.80 -1.45
C ASP A 73 -35.71 40.31 -1.18
N PHE A 74 -35.77 41.10 -2.24
CA PHE A 74 -35.89 42.56 -2.23
C PHE A 74 -37.15 42.99 -2.98
#